data_AF-A0A7D5DZV9-F1
#
_entry.id   AF-A0A7D5DZV9-F1
#
_cell.length_a   1.000
_cell.length_b   1.000
_cell.length_c   1.000
_cell.angle_alpha   90.00
_cell.angle_beta   90.00
_cell.angle_gamma   90.00
#
_symmetry.space_group_name_H-M   'P 1'
#
loop_
_entity.id
_entity.type
_entity.pdbx_description
1 polymer ?
#
loop_
_entity_poly.entity_id
_entity_poly.type
_entity_poly.pdbx_seq_one_letter_code
_entity_poly.pdbx_strand_id
1 'polypeptide(L)'
;MNAPSLPVRAVVFLAGAALAGLVAAGVSTALPDPYPLAAGFAVAVPVMDVALYPQNVPDDPRRALAVGVGAALLGVLAGFAVASAVRALPLSEYAAVGLTAGAVFVAAEYGGRLLAARIPRT
;
A
#
# COMPACT_ATOMS: atom_id res chain seq x y z
N MET A 1 -4.89 29.55 -4.00
CA MET A 1 -5.92 28.50 -4.14
C MET A 1 -6.15 27.90 -2.76
N ASN A 2 -7.39 27.81 -2.30
CA ASN A 2 -7.70 27.19 -1.00
C ASN A 2 -7.38 25.68 -1.10
N ALA A 3 -6.67 25.14 -0.10
CA ALA A 3 -6.36 23.72 -0.06
C ALA A 3 -7.68 22.91 -0.09
N PRO A 4 -7.76 21.84 -0.90
CA PRO A 4 -8.95 20.99 -0.95
C PRO A 4 -9.25 20.40 0.43
N SER A 5 -10.53 20.16 0.70
CA SER A 5 -10.98 19.57 1.96
C SER A 5 -10.40 18.17 2.16
N LEU A 6 -10.22 17.78 3.42
CA LEU A 6 -9.66 16.49 3.79
C LEU A 6 -10.35 15.28 3.13
N PRO A 7 -11.70 15.23 2.99
CA PRO A 7 -12.37 14.15 2.27
C PRO A 7 -11.94 14.04 0.81
N VAL A 8 -11.76 15.17 0.12
CA VAL A 8 -11.34 15.17 -1.30
C VAL A 8 -9.92 14.63 -1.44
N ARG A 9 -9.01 15.04 -0.56
CA ARG A 9 -7.62 14.55 -0.55
C ARG A 9 -7.54 13.06 -0.23
N ALA A 10 -8.30 12.60 0.75
CA ALA A 10 -8.41 11.20 1.11
C ALA A 10 -8.91 10.36 -0.08
N VAL A 11 -9.95 10.82 -0.77
CA VAL A 11 -10.46 10.13 -1.97
C VAL A 11 -9.40 10.01 -3.06
N VAL A 12 -8.63 11.08 -3.32
CA VAL A 12 -7.57 11.05 -4.35
C VAL A 12 -6.43 10.11 -3.97
N PHE A 13 -6.02 10.12 -2.70
CA PHE A 13 -5.03 9.18 -2.18
C PHE A 13 -5.48 7.73 -2.30
N LEU A 14 -6.71 7.44 -1.86
CA LEU A 14 -7.29 6.10 -1.92
C LEU A 14 -7.52 5.63 -3.35
N ALA A 15 -7.89 6.53 -4.27
CA ALA A 15 -7.98 6.22 -5.69
C ALA A 15 -6.62 5.78 -6.26
N GLY A 16 -5.54 6.45 -5.87
CA GLY A 16 -4.17 6.05 -6.24
C GLY A 16 -3.81 4.66 -5.72
N ALA A 17 -4.05 4.42 -4.43
CA ALA A 17 -3.82 3.11 -3.80
C ALA A 17 -4.65 1.99 -4.47
N ALA A 18 -5.94 2.27 -4.76
CA ALA A 18 -6.83 1.32 -5.41
C ALA A 18 -6.40 0.98 -6.84
N LEU A 19 -5.92 1.96 -7.63
CA LEU A 19 -5.40 1.71 -8.98
C LEU A 19 -4.20 0.77 -8.95
N ALA A 20 -3.23 1.01 -8.06
CA ALA A 20 -2.09 0.12 -7.88
C ALA A 20 -2.53 -1.28 -7.40
N GLY A 21 -3.50 -1.31 -6.49
CA GLY A 21 -4.12 -2.53 -5.98
C GLY A 21 -4.81 -3.37 -7.06
N LEU A 22 -5.58 -2.76 -7.96
CA LEU A 22 -6.25 -3.45 -9.06
C LEU A 22 -5.25 -4.09 -10.03
N VAL A 23 -4.16 -3.39 -10.35
CA VAL A 23 -3.09 -3.95 -11.18
C VAL A 23 -2.43 -5.14 -10.47
N ALA A 24 -2.10 -4.99 -9.18
CA ALA A 24 -1.50 -6.05 -8.38
C ALA A 24 -2.42 -7.27 -8.21
N ALA A 25 -3.73 -7.04 -8.02
CA ALA A 25 -4.75 -8.07 -7.93
C ALA A 25 -4.87 -8.83 -9.26
N GLY A 26 -4.87 -8.12 -10.40
CA GLY A 26 -4.84 -8.73 -11.72
C GLY A 26 -3.65 -9.67 -11.90
N VAL A 27 -2.45 -9.21 -11.54
CA VAL A 27 -1.22 -10.03 -11.60
C VAL A 27 -1.25 -11.20 -10.63
N SER A 28 -1.80 -11.01 -9.43
CA SER A 28 -1.84 -12.06 -8.40
C SER A 28 -2.88 -13.14 -8.66
N THR A 29 -3.89 -12.92 -9.51
CA THR A 29 -4.87 -13.97 -9.87
C THR A 29 -4.24 -15.22 -10.51
N ALA A 30 -3.06 -15.08 -11.11
CA ALA A 30 -2.30 -16.18 -11.69
C ALA A 30 -1.30 -16.82 -10.69
N LEU A 31 -1.22 -16.30 -9.46
CA LEU A 31 -0.27 -16.71 -8.45
C LEU A 31 -0.99 -17.40 -7.28
N PRO A 32 -0.40 -18.46 -6.69
CA PRO A 32 -0.95 -19.12 -5.51
C PRO A 32 -0.87 -18.22 -4.27
N ASP A 33 -1.42 -18.65 -3.14
CA ASP A 33 -1.20 -17.95 -1.87
C ASP A 33 0.29 -17.91 -1.49
N PRO A 34 0.76 -16.82 -0.82
CA PRO A 34 0.01 -15.69 -0.25
C PRO A 34 -0.02 -14.42 -1.15
N TYR A 35 0.18 -14.53 -2.46
CA TYR A 35 0.29 -13.37 -3.35
C TYR A 35 -1.03 -12.56 -3.51
N PRO A 36 -2.21 -13.18 -3.66
CA PRO A 36 -3.48 -12.45 -3.69
C PRO A 36 -3.74 -11.69 -2.39
N LEU A 37 -3.39 -12.32 -1.26
CA LEU A 37 -3.51 -11.73 0.07
C LEU A 37 -2.58 -10.52 0.24
N ALA A 38 -1.33 -10.59 -0.24
CA ALA A 38 -0.42 -9.46 -0.25
C ALA A 38 -0.96 -8.26 -1.06
N ALA A 39 -1.57 -8.51 -2.22
CA ALA A 39 -2.20 -7.46 -3.02
C ALA A 39 -3.41 -6.83 -2.29
N GLY A 40 -4.22 -7.64 -1.61
CA GLY A 40 -5.35 -7.15 -0.80
C GLY A 40 -4.90 -6.27 0.37
N PHE A 41 -3.90 -6.70 1.13
CA PHE A 41 -3.35 -5.92 2.24
C PHE A 41 -2.73 -4.59 1.78
N ALA A 42 -2.09 -4.57 0.62
CA ALA A 42 -1.46 -3.35 0.09
C ALA A 42 -2.47 -2.23 -0.22
N VAL A 43 -3.75 -2.55 -0.42
CA VAL A 43 -4.85 -1.57 -0.55
C VAL A 43 -5.47 -1.24 0.81
N ALA A 44 -5.64 -2.24 1.67
CA ALA A 44 -6.24 -2.06 2.99
C ALA A 44 -5.41 -1.15 3.91
N VAL A 45 -4.07 -1.21 3.82
CA VAL A 45 -3.18 -0.41 4.65
C VAL A 45 -3.34 1.11 4.39
N PRO A 46 -3.31 1.59 3.12
CA PRO A 46 -3.67 2.97 2.80
C PRO A 46 -5.02 3.43 3.35
N VAL A 47 -6.07 2.58 3.29
CA VAL A 47 -7.40 2.90 3.87
C VAL A 47 -7.30 3.12 5.38
N MET A 48 -6.58 2.25 6.07
CA MET A 48 -6.39 2.35 7.51
C MET A 48 -5.54 3.57 7.89
N ASP A 49 -4.48 3.88 7.14
CA ASP A 49 -3.61 5.03 7.39
C ASP A 49 -4.36 6.36 7.24
N VAL A 50 -5.25 6.48 6.24
CA VAL A 50 -6.14 7.64 6.09
C VAL A 50 -7.10 7.78 7.27
N ALA A 51 -7.63 6.68 7.78
CA ALA A 51 -8.59 6.69 8.89
C ALA A 51 -7.93 7.05 10.23
N LEU A 52 -6.73 6.53 10.49
CA LEU A 52 -6.00 6.72 11.75
C LEU A 52 -5.17 8.01 11.76
N TYR A 53 -4.59 8.38 10.62
CA TYR A 53 -3.68 9.51 10.47
C TYR A 53 -4.04 10.38 9.26
N PRO A 54 -5.23 11.00 9.25
CA PRO A 54 -5.69 11.82 8.13
C PRO A 54 -4.75 13.01 7.82
N GLN A 55 -3.97 13.47 8.80
CA GLN A 55 -2.93 14.48 8.64
C GLN A 55 -1.74 14.06 7.74
N ASN A 56 -1.55 12.75 7.50
CA ASN A 56 -0.47 12.25 6.64
C ASN A 56 -0.81 12.33 5.14
N VAL A 57 -2.09 12.52 4.79
CA VAL A 57 -2.52 12.67 3.40
C VAL A 57 -2.03 14.02 2.87
N PRO A 58 -1.33 14.11 1.74
CA PRO A 58 -0.86 15.39 1.20
C PRO A 58 -2.00 16.39 0.88
N ASP A 59 -1.71 17.70 0.98
CA ASP A 59 -2.65 18.77 0.65
C ASP A 59 -2.88 18.93 -0.87
N ASP A 60 -1.84 18.68 -1.67
CA ASP A 60 -1.93 18.72 -3.13
C ASP A 60 -2.47 17.39 -3.69
N PRO A 61 -3.51 17.40 -4.53
CA PRO A 61 -4.10 16.20 -5.09
C PRO A 61 -3.12 15.36 -5.93
N ARG A 62 -2.19 15.99 -6.66
CA ARG A 62 -1.22 15.22 -7.47
C ARG A 62 -0.27 14.42 -6.59
N ARG A 63 0.20 15.01 -5.49
CA ARG A 63 0.92 14.26 -4.45
C ARG A 63 0.09 13.20 -3.79
N ALA A 64 -1.15 13.51 -3.39
CA ALA A 64 -1.99 12.56 -2.69
C ALA A 64 -2.13 11.28 -3.53
N LEU A 65 -2.35 11.44 -4.84
CA LEU A 65 -2.34 10.33 -5.78
C LEU A 65 -0.99 9.61 -5.83
N ALA A 66 0.12 10.33 -6.00
CA ALA A 66 1.45 9.73 -6.12
C ALA A 66 1.89 8.98 -4.86
N VAL A 67 1.61 9.51 -3.66
CA VAL A 67 1.89 8.84 -2.39
C VAL A 67 0.99 7.61 -2.22
N GLY A 68 -0.30 7.71 -2.58
CA GLY A 68 -1.22 6.56 -2.54
C GLY A 68 -0.78 5.42 -3.45
N VAL A 69 -0.43 5.72 -4.70
CA VAL A 69 0.14 4.75 -5.65
C VAL A 69 1.44 4.16 -5.11
N GLY A 70 2.37 5.01 -4.66
CA GLY A 70 3.68 4.58 -4.20
C GLY A 70 3.62 3.71 -2.93
N ALA A 71 2.78 4.06 -1.96
CA ALA A 71 2.56 3.27 -0.76
C ALA A 71 2.03 1.88 -1.08
N ALA A 72 1.01 1.80 -1.94
CA ALA A 72 0.44 0.53 -2.38
C ALA A 72 1.47 -0.32 -3.16
N LEU A 73 2.22 0.29 -4.11
CA LEU A 73 3.25 -0.42 -4.86
C LEU A 73 4.38 -0.95 -3.97
N LEU A 74 4.84 -0.17 -2.99
CA LEU A 74 5.85 -0.62 -2.02
C LEU A 74 5.34 -1.78 -1.18
N GLY A 75 4.08 -1.71 -0.73
CA GLY A 75 3.40 -2.81 -0.04
C GLY A 75 3.36 -4.09 -0.89
N VAL A 76 2.92 -3.99 -2.14
CA VAL A 76 2.86 -5.13 -3.09
C VAL A 76 4.23 -5.72 -3.33
N LEU A 77 5.23 -4.90 -3.67
CA LEU A 77 6.58 -5.37 -3.99
C LEU A 77 7.23 -6.05 -2.79
N ALA A 78 7.11 -5.47 -1.59
CA ALA A 78 7.60 -6.09 -0.37
C ALA A 78 6.86 -7.39 -0.06
N GLY A 79 5.53 -7.41 -0.20
CA GLY A 79 4.72 -8.61 -0.02
C GLY A 79 5.10 -9.73 -0.97
N PHE A 80 5.33 -9.42 -2.25
CA PHE A 80 5.71 -10.41 -3.26
C PHE A 80 7.14 -10.92 -3.03
N ALA A 81 8.07 -10.04 -2.64
CA ALA A 81 9.42 -10.43 -2.28
C ALA A 81 9.45 -11.35 -1.06
N VAL A 82 8.69 -11.02 -0.01
CA VAL A 82 8.57 -11.86 1.19
C VAL A 82 7.83 -13.16 0.89
N ALA A 83 6.71 -13.11 0.15
CA ALA A 83 6.01 -14.32 -0.29
C ALA A 83 6.94 -15.27 -1.06
N SER A 84 7.80 -14.74 -1.93
CA SER A 84 8.80 -15.51 -2.68
C SER A 84 9.83 -16.15 -1.74
N ALA A 85 10.39 -15.37 -0.81
CA ALA A 85 11.39 -15.84 0.13
C ALA A 85 10.83 -16.90 1.10
N VAL A 86 9.62 -16.67 1.59
CA VAL A 86 9.00 -17.52 2.61
C VAL A 86 8.47 -18.83 2.02
N ARG A 87 8.05 -18.84 0.74
CA ARG A 87 7.72 -20.10 0.03
C ARG A 87 8.90 -21.05 -0.14
N ALA A 88 10.13 -20.55 -0.09
CA ALA A 88 11.33 -21.39 -0.13
C ALA A 88 11.62 -22.07 1.22
N LEU A 89 10.92 -21.66 2.29
CA LEU A 89 11.13 -22.18 3.65
C LEU A 89 10.05 -23.21 4.00
N PRO A 90 10.38 -24.23 4.82
CA PRO A 90 9.42 -25.22 5.30
C PRO A 90 8.56 -24.66 6.45
N LEU A 91 7.85 -23.56 6.20
CA LEU A 91 6.94 -22.95 7.17
C LEU A 91 5.52 -23.48 7.01
N SER A 92 4.73 -23.38 8.10
CA SER A 92 3.29 -23.56 7.99
C SER A 92 2.66 -22.45 7.16
N GLU A 93 1.53 -22.76 6.52
CA GLU A 93 0.78 -21.81 5.68
C GLU A 93 0.42 -20.53 6.46
N TYR A 94 -0.02 -20.67 7.71
CA TYR A 94 -0.34 -19.54 8.58
C TYR A 94 0.87 -18.64 8.88
N ALA A 95 2.06 -19.22 9.08
CA ALA A 95 3.27 -18.45 9.30
C ALA A 95 3.68 -17.69 8.03
N ALA A 96 3.56 -18.33 6.86
CA ALA A 96 3.84 -17.69 5.58
C ALA A 96 2.89 -16.51 5.28
N VAL A 97 1.59 -16.70 5.55
CA VAL A 97 0.58 -15.64 5.43
C VAL A 97 0.85 -14.50 6.41
N GLY A 98 1.09 -14.80 7.69
CA GLY A 98 1.35 -13.79 8.71
C GLY A 98 2.59 -12.94 8.44
N LEU A 99 3.70 -13.57 8.04
CA LEU A 99 4.93 -12.86 7.68
C LEU A 99 4.74 -11.98 6.44
N THR A 100 4.03 -12.49 5.43
CA THR A 100 3.74 -11.72 4.21
C THR A 100 2.85 -10.52 4.53
N ALA A 101 1.77 -10.71 5.28
CA ALA A 101 0.88 -9.62 5.69
C ALA A 101 1.61 -8.57 6.53
N GLY A 102 2.43 -9.00 7.49
CA GLY A 102 3.26 -8.10 8.31
C GLY A 102 4.26 -7.29 7.47
N ALA A 103 4.92 -7.92 6.50
CA ALA A 103 5.83 -7.23 5.60
C ALA A 103 5.13 -6.19 4.72
N VAL A 104 3.97 -6.55 4.15
CA VAL A 104 3.14 -5.63 3.36
C VAL A 104 2.73 -4.42 4.20
N PHE A 105 2.25 -4.68 5.42
CA PHE A 105 1.85 -3.64 6.37
C PHE A 105 2.97 -2.65 6.63
N VAL A 106 4.13 -3.14 7.07
CA VAL A 106 5.29 -2.29 7.39
C VAL A 106 5.75 -1.52 6.15
N ALA A 107 5.84 -2.19 4.99
CA ALA A 107 6.32 -1.55 3.77
C ALA A 107 5.36 -0.48 3.23
N ALA A 108 4.04 -0.74 3.26
CA ALA A 108 3.04 0.23 2.82
C ALA A 108 2.96 1.43 3.77
N GLU A 109 2.98 1.20 5.09
CA GLU A 109 2.90 2.27 6.10
C GLU A 109 4.17 3.14 6.10
N TYR A 110 5.36 2.53 6.22
CA TYR A 110 6.62 3.28 6.21
C TYR A 110 6.93 3.87 4.84
N GLY A 111 6.60 3.16 3.75
CA GLY A 111 6.74 3.65 2.40
C GLY A 111 5.89 4.91 2.16
N GLY A 112 4.62 4.88 2.57
CA GLY A 112 3.72 6.02 2.51
C GLY A 112 4.26 7.23 3.28
N ARG A 113 4.73 7.02 4.52
CA ARG A 113 5.34 8.09 5.34
C ARG A 113 6.60 8.68 4.70
N LEU A 114 7.49 7.83 4.19
CA LEU A 114 8.75 8.27 3.60
C LEU A 114 8.51 9.03 2.28
N LEU A 115 7.56 8.60 1.47
CA LEU A 115 7.13 9.31 0.26
C LEU A 115 6.50 10.66 0.59
N ALA A 116 5.60 10.71 1.59
CA ALA A 116 4.97 11.96 2.02
C ALA A 116 6.02 12.98 2.53
N ALA A 117 7.07 12.51 3.20
CA ALA A 117 8.16 13.35 3.70
C ALA A 117 9.10 13.87 2.59
N ARG A 118 9.29 13.12 1.50
CA ARG A 118 10.30 13.42 0.47
C ARG A 118 9.78 14.20 -0.73
N ILE A 119 8.48 14.19 -1.01
CA ILE A 119 7.96 14.96 -2.15
C ILE A 119 7.96 16.45 -1.70
N PRO A 120 8.57 17.42 -2.43
CA PRO A 120 8.78 18.84 -2.02
C PRO A 120 7.60 19.81 -2.30
N ARG A 121 7.05 20.48 -1.26
CA ARG A 121 5.76 21.23 -1.28
C ARG A 121 5.82 22.39 -2.30
N THR A 122 5.41 22.15 -3.54
CA THR A 122 5.32 23.16 -4.61
C THR A 122 3.91 23.71 -4.71
#